data_AF-A0A1F9BSY0-F1
#
_entry.id   AF-A0A1F9BSY0-F1
#
_cell.length_a   1.000
_cell.length_b   1.000
_cell.length_c   1.000
_cell.angle_alpha   90.00
_cell.angle_beta   90.00
_cell.angle_gamma   90.00
#
_symmetry.space_group_name_H-M   'P 1'
#
loop_
_entity.id
_entity.type
_entity.pdbx_description
1 polymer ?
#
loop_
_entity_poly.entity_id
_entity_poly.type
_entity_poly.pdbx_seq_one_letter_code
_entity_poly.pdbx_strand_id
1 'polypeptide(L)'
;MREVWRMWQYSTMVVLTVLTAGIFAAILIPFKGIPLIPGFTELRPANVIPLVFGLLFGPAGAWGAAFGNLIGDFFGTLGIGTFFGFWGNFLAAYLPYKMWQNRPLGQLQGHRLPFLLAVLLGGLACALIVGFGVEAFKLLPFSLIVAAVFINNVLIALLLGPFLLKLLAPRVSRWDLYWQELMDAEDLVPGPAPRLGLILAWLGAAGGFALGLALTLGFLYWPGQPSLPIVLTPFLILLLLGCFLL
;
A
#
# COMPACT_ATOMS: atom_id res chain seq x y z
N MET A 1 -5.17 6.41 12.99
CA MET A 1 -6.10 5.26 12.77
C MET A 1 -7.58 5.57 12.99
N ARG A 2 -7.97 6.58 13.78
CA ARG A 2 -9.39 6.91 14.03
C ARG A 2 -10.14 7.20 12.72
N GLU A 3 -9.50 7.93 11.81
CA GLU A 3 -10.02 8.28 10.50
C GLU A 3 -10.35 7.05 9.63
N VAL A 4 -9.56 5.98 9.76
CA VAL A 4 -9.73 4.74 8.98
C VAL A 4 -11.05 4.05 9.30
N TRP A 5 -11.51 4.16 10.54
CA TRP A 5 -12.71 3.51 11.04
C TRP A 5 -13.93 4.43 11.02
N ARG A 6 -13.74 5.73 11.25
CA ARG A 6 -14.86 6.68 11.27
C ARG A 6 -15.29 7.15 9.90
N MET A 7 -14.45 7.03 8.87
CA MET A 7 -14.82 7.42 7.50
C MET A 7 -16.11 6.74 6.99
N TRP A 8 -16.46 5.55 7.51
CA TRP A 8 -17.70 4.84 7.18
C TRP A 8 -18.99 5.58 7.61
N GLN A 9 -18.89 6.58 8.50
CA GLN A 9 -20.00 7.44 8.90
C GLN A 9 -20.30 8.53 7.86
N TYR A 10 -19.38 8.78 6.92
CA TYR A 10 -19.48 9.83 5.92
C TYR A 10 -19.86 9.22 4.56
N SER A 11 -21.08 9.50 4.09
CA SER A 11 -21.62 8.94 2.84
C SER A 11 -20.69 9.14 1.64
N THR A 12 -20.08 10.32 1.51
CA THR A 12 -19.13 10.62 0.42
C THR A 12 -17.88 9.74 0.50
N MET A 13 -17.37 9.46 1.71
CA MET A 13 -16.20 8.59 1.89
C MET A 13 -16.53 7.14 1.50
N VAL A 14 -17.73 6.65 1.85
CA VAL A 14 -18.22 5.33 1.40
C VAL A 14 -18.27 5.25 -0.12
N VAL A 15 -18.82 6.28 -0.77
CA VAL A 15 -18.87 6.37 -2.25
C VAL A 15 -17.46 6.38 -2.83
N LEU A 16 -16.53 7.16 -2.27
CA LEU A 16 -15.13 7.21 -2.72
C LEU A 16 -14.42 5.87 -2.55
N THR A 17 -14.73 5.09 -1.50
CA THR A 17 -14.22 3.72 -1.35
C THR A 17 -14.71 2.81 -2.46
N VAL A 18 -16.01 2.83 -2.77
CA VAL A 18 -16.60 2.03 -3.86
C VAL A 18 -16.03 2.44 -5.21
N LEU A 19 -15.90 3.75 -5.48
CA LEU A 19 -15.30 4.26 -6.71
C LEU A 19 -13.84 3.85 -6.83
N THR A 20 -13.07 3.96 -5.74
CA THR A 20 -11.67 3.51 -5.71
C THR A 20 -11.56 2.03 -6.01
N ALA A 21 -12.36 1.20 -5.34
CA ALA A 21 -12.36 -0.25 -5.55
C ALA A 21 -12.75 -0.61 -6.98
N GLY A 22 -13.81 0.02 -7.51
CA GLY A 22 -14.28 -0.20 -8.88
C GLY A 22 -13.24 0.21 -9.92
N ILE A 23 -12.62 1.39 -9.80
CA ILE A 23 -11.58 1.85 -10.73
C ILE A 23 -10.34 0.96 -10.65
N PHE A 24 -9.89 0.61 -9.44
CA PHE A 24 -8.76 -0.29 -9.27
C PHE A 24 -9.05 -1.64 -9.94
N ALA A 25 -10.17 -2.28 -9.60
CA ALA A 25 -10.55 -3.55 -10.20
C ALA A 25 -10.70 -3.47 -11.72
N ALA A 26 -11.34 -2.42 -12.25
CA ALA A 26 -11.55 -2.23 -13.68
C ALA A 26 -10.23 -2.10 -14.46
N ILE A 27 -9.22 -1.44 -13.90
CA ILE A 27 -7.88 -1.37 -14.51
C ILE A 27 -7.15 -2.69 -14.30
N LEU A 28 -7.35 -3.38 -13.17
CA LEU A 28 -6.61 -4.60 -12.82
C LEU A 28 -7.05 -5.83 -13.64
N ILE A 29 -8.37 -6.03 -13.84
CA ILE A 29 -8.95 -7.22 -14.47
C ILE A 29 -8.39 -7.49 -15.88
N PRO A 30 -8.30 -6.51 -16.81
CA PRO A 30 -7.76 -6.76 -18.14
C PRO A 30 -6.32 -7.30 -18.14
N PHE A 31 -5.52 -6.93 -17.13
CA PHE A 31 -4.13 -7.36 -17.04
C PHE A 31 -3.95 -8.72 -16.36
N LYS A 32 -5.01 -9.33 -15.82
CA LYS A 32 -4.96 -10.72 -15.33
C LYS A 32 -4.56 -11.72 -16.42
N GLY A 33 -4.75 -11.38 -17.70
CA GLY A 33 -4.28 -12.16 -18.85
C GLY A 33 -2.77 -12.06 -19.13
N ILE A 34 -2.01 -11.21 -18.42
CA ILE A 34 -0.57 -11.01 -18.60
C ILE A 34 0.16 -11.32 -17.28
N PRO A 35 0.26 -12.61 -16.89
CA PRO A 35 0.90 -12.99 -15.62
C PRO A 35 2.41 -12.71 -15.67
N LEU A 36 2.94 -12.11 -14.60
CA LEU A 36 4.38 -12.06 -14.35
C LEU A 36 4.84 -13.33 -13.62
N ILE A 37 4.04 -13.76 -12.64
CA ILE A 37 4.17 -15.03 -11.95
C ILE A 37 2.78 -15.70 -11.97
N PRO A 38 2.60 -16.78 -12.77
CA PRO A 38 1.31 -17.42 -12.93
C PRO A 38 0.66 -17.80 -11.60
N GLY A 39 -0.60 -17.37 -11.39
CA GLY A 39 -1.38 -17.63 -10.18
C GLY A 39 -1.09 -16.72 -8.98
N PHE A 40 -0.10 -15.82 -9.05
CA PHE A 40 0.29 -14.95 -7.92
C PHE A 40 0.31 -13.47 -8.24
N THR A 41 0.90 -13.06 -9.38
CA THR A 41 0.97 -11.64 -9.74
C THR A 41 1.09 -11.44 -11.24
N GLU A 42 0.48 -10.38 -11.72
CA GLU A 42 0.42 -9.97 -13.11
C GLU A 42 1.17 -8.65 -13.34
N LEU A 43 1.20 -8.18 -14.59
CA LEU A 43 1.59 -6.78 -14.84
C LEU A 43 0.48 -5.89 -14.26
N ARG A 44 0.80 -4.98 -13.32
CA ARG A 44 -0.24 -4.24 -12.58
C ARG A 44 -0.16 -2.72 -12.76
N PRO A 45 -0.53 -2.16 -13.93
CA PRO A 45 -0.64 -0.70 -14.08
C PRO A 45 -1.62 -0.08 -13.08
N ALA A 46 -2.59 -0.87 -12.61
CA ALA A 46 -3.54 -0.47 -11.60
C ALA A 46 -2.91 -0.18 -10.22
N ASN A 47 -1.67 -0.59 -9.96
CA ASN A 47 -0.96 -0.29 -8.70
C ASN A 47 -0.63 1.20 -8.50
N VAL A 48 -0.86 2.04 -9.51
CA VAL A 48 -0.87 3.50 -9.33
C VAL A 48 -2.04 3.96 -8.44
N ILE A 49 -3.16 3.23 -8.46
CA ILE A 49 -4.40 3.62 -7.79
C ILE A 49 -4.26 3.68 -6.27
N PRO A 50 -3.70 2.66 -5.57
CA PRO A 50 -3.45 2.75 -4.13
C PRO A 50 -2.71 4.03 -3.73
N LEU A 51 -1.62 4.38 -4.42
CA LEU A 51 -0.88 5.60 -4.12
C LEU A 51 -1.72 6.86 -4.38
N VAL A 52 -2.25 7.00 -5.60
CA VAL A 52 -2.91 8.26 -6.02
C VAL A 52 -4.19 8.48 -5.25
N PHE A 53 -5.03 7.45 -5.10
CA PHE A 53 -6.29 7.59 -4.38
C PHE A 53 -6.10 7.53 -2.88
N GLY A 54 -5.03 6.91 -2.37
CA GLY A 54 -4.61 7.11 -0.98
C GLY A 54 -4.29 8.57 -0.71
N LEU A 55 -3.50 9.23 -1.56
CA LEU A 55 -3.17 10.65 -1.39
C LEU A 55 -4.39 11.59 -1.52
N LEU A 56 -5.30 11.32 -2.46
CA LEU A 56 -6.49 12.14 -2.70
C LEU A 56 -7.61 11.88 -1.68
N PHE A 57 -7.93 10.61 -1.43
CA PHE A 57 -9.11 10.16 -0.68
C PHE A 57 -8.77 9.46 0.65
N GLY A 58 -7.50 9.46 1.06
CA GLY A 58 -7.05 9.04 2.39
C GLY A 58 -7.56 7.65 2.77
N PRO A 59 -8.31 7.50 3.89
CA PRO A 59 -8.80 6.20 4.35
C PRO A 59 -9.79 5.56 3.36
N ALA A 60 -10.58 6.36 2.61
CA ALA A 60 -11.46 5.83 1.58
C ALA A 60 -10.66 5.22 0.42
N GLY A 61 -9.55 5.86 0.06
CA GLY A 61 -8.58 5.35 -0.91
C GLY A 61 -7.91 4.05 -0.44
N ALA A 62 -7.58 3.94 0.86
CA ALA A 62 -6.95 2.75 1.42
C ALA A 62 -7.89 1.54 1.49
N TRP A 63 -9.12 1.72 1.98
CA TRP A 63 -10.13 0.66 1.92
C TRP A 63 -10.48 0.28 0.49
N GLY A 64 -10.62 1.27 -0.39
CA GLY A 64 -10.89 1.04 -1.79
C GLY A 64 -9.77 0.26 -2.47
N ALA A 65 -8.51 0.53 -2.12
CA ALA A 65 -7.36 -0.23 -2.61
C ALA A 65 -7.45 -1.71 -2.21
N ALA A 66 -7.80 -1.98 -0.96
CA ALA A 66 -7.95 -3.32 -0.42
C ALA A 66 -9.08 -4.11 -1.12
N PHE A 67 -10.27 -3.51 -1.21
CA PHE A 67 -11.41 -4.12 -1.88
C PHE A 67 -11.21 -4.25 -3.38
N GLY A 68 -10.59 -3.26 -4.03
CA GLY A 68 -10.27 -3.32 -5.46
C GLY A 68 -9.34 -4.48 -5.81
N ASN A 69 -8.32 -4.74 -4.99
CA ASN A 69 -7.48 -5.93 -5.13
C ASN A 69 -8.30 -7.22 -4.97
N LEU A 70 -9.11 -7.31 -3.91
CA LEU A 70 -9.94 -8.48 -3.66
C LEU A 70 -10.90 -8.77 -4.82
N ILE A 71 -11.59 -7.74 -5.33
CA ILE A 71 -12.47 -7.87 -6.50
C ILE A 71 -11.67 -8.37 -7.69
N GLY A 72 -10.51 -7.78 -7.99
CA GLY A 72 -9.67 -8.23 -9.09
C GLY A 72 -9.22 -9.69 -8.94
N ASP A 73 -8.92 -10.15 -7.73
CA ASP A 73 -8.49 -11.52 -7.48
C ASP A 73 -9.58 -12.55 -7.81
N PHE A 74 -10.87 -12.22 -7.67
CA PHE A 74 -11.98 -13.08 -8.12
C PHE A 74 -11.95 -13.39 -9.63
N PHE A 75 -11.19 -12.63 -10.44
CA PHE A 75 -11.07 -12.81 -11.88
C PHE A 75 -9.79 -13.56 -12.31
N GLY A 76 -9.23 -14.41 -11.45
CA GLY A 76 -8.22 -15.39 -11.88
C GLY A 76 -7.05 -15.64 -10.94
N THR A 77 -6.97 -14.95 -9.80
CA THR A 77 -5.86 -15.09 -8.83
C THR A 77 -6.34 -15.26 -7.38
N LEU A 78 -7.60 -15.67 -7.20
CA LEU A 78 -8.18 -15.88 -5.88
C LEU A 78 -7.47 -17.03 -5.16
N GLY A 79 -6.95 -16.75 -3.97
CA GLY A 79 -6.30 -17.76 -3.14
C GLY A 79 -5.89 -17.23 -1.78
N ILE A 80 -5.06 -17.98 -1.05
CA ILE A 80 -4.56 -17.58 0.28
C ILE A 80 -3.81 -16.24 0.20
N GLY A 81 -3.12 -15.99 -0.92
CA GLY A 81 -2.44 -14.72 -1.20
C GLY A 81 -3.38 -13.51 -1.22
N THR A 82 -4.67 -13.67 -1.51
CA THR A 82 -5.65 -12.57 -1.56
C THR A 82 -5.82 -11.89 -0.19
N PHE A 83 -5.74 -12.63 0.91
CA PHE A 83 -5.81 -12.03 2.25
C PHE A 83 -4.64 -11.07 2.50
N PHE A 84 -3.43 -11.47 2.12
CA PHE A 84 -2.25 -10.64 2.25
C PHE A 84 -2.21 -9.53 1.19
N GLY A 85 -2.73 -9.78 -0.01
CA GLY A 85 -2.92 -8.77 -1.05
C GLY A 85 -3.90 -7.68 -0.63
N PHE A 86 -4.98 -8.03 0.08
CA PHE A 86 -5.93 -7.08 0.65
C PHE A 86 -5.24 -6.08 1.57
N TRP A 87 -4.54 -6.58 2.59
CA TRP A 87 -3.84 -5.72 3.55
C TRP A 87 -2.59 -5.06 2.97
N GLY A 88 -1.91 -5.70 2.03
CA GLY A 88 -0.79 -5.12 1.31
C GLY A 88 -1.20 -3.88 0.52
N ASN A 89 -2.30 -3.95 -0.23
CA ASN A 89 -2.83 -2.80 -0.99
C ASN A 89 -3.44 -1.74 -0.07
N PHE A 90 -4.06 -2.13 1.04
CA PHE A 90 -4.47 -1.19 2.09
C PHE A 90 -3.27 -0.36 2.57
N LEU A 91 -2.17 -1.01 2.94
CA LEU A 91 -0.94 -0.33 3.39
C LEU A 91 -0.26 0.48 2.29
N ALA A 92 -0.32 0.00 1.04
CA ALA A 92 0.20 0.69 -0.13
C ALA A 92 -0.46 2.05 -0.37
N ALA A 93 -1.69 2.24 0.13
CA ALA A 93 -2.41 3.51 0.10
C ALA A 93 -2.31 4.27 1.43
N TYR A 94 -2.45 3.55 2.55
CA TYR A 94 -2.46 4.10 3.91
C TYR A 94 -1.18 4.85 4.25
N LEU A 95 -0.02 4.18 4.10
CA LEU A 95 1.25 4.76 4.51
C LEU A 95 1.64 6.01 3.69
N PRO A 96 1.47 6.04 2.35
CA PRO A 96 1.71 7.26 1.59
C PRO A 96 0.90 8.46 2.08
N TYR A 97 -0.41 8.32 2.31
CA TYR A 97 -1.23 9.47 2.69
C TYR A 97 -0.92 9.95 4.12
N LYS A 98 -0.65 9.02 5.05
CA LYS A 98 -0.21 9.37 6.41
C LYS A 98 1.14 10.06 6.40
N MET A 99 2.06 9.64 5.54
CA MET A 99 3.35 10.29 5.37
C MET A 99 3.22 11.68 4.70
N TRP A 100 2.24 11.86 3.81
CA TRP A 100 2.08 13.08 3.04
C TRP A 100 1.67 14.30 3.88
N GLN A 101 1.04 14.12 5.04
CA GLN A 101 0.83 15.14 6.10
C GLN A 101 0.40 16.52 5.54
N ASN A 102 -0.68 16.54 4.76
CA ASN A 102 -1.32 17.76 4.21
C ASN A 102 -0.47 18.60 3.23
N ARG A 103 0.61 18.05 2.66
CA ARG A 103 1.35 18.74 1.60
C ARG A 103 0.45 18.98 0.37
N PRO A 104 0.59 20.09 -0.35
CA PRO A 104 -0.24 20.39 -1.51
C PRO A 104 0.07 19.45 -2.68
N LEU A 105 -0.91 18.65 -3.10
CA LEU A 105 -0.77 17.70 -4.22
C LEU A 105 -0.64 18.40 -5.58
N GLY A 106 -1.07 19.65 -5.70
CA GLY A 106 -0.86 20.47 -6.91
C GLY A 106 0.59 20.90 -7.14
N GLN A 107 1.48 20.77 -6.14
CA GLN A 107 2.87 21.23 -6.18
C GLN A 107 3.87 20.09 -5.98
N LEU A 108 3.67 18.96 -6.66
CA LEU A 108 4.57 17.80 -6.59
C LEU A 108 6.03 18.13 -6.90
N GLN A 109 6.30 19.12 -7.76
CA GLN A 109 7.67 19.50 -8.10
C GLN A 109 8.48 20.00 -6.90
N GLY A 110 7.85 20.67 -5.94
CA GLY A 110 8.48 21.09 -4.67
C GLY A 110 8.58 19.97 -3.63
N HIS A 111 7.94 18.82 -3.87
CA HIS A 111 7.78 17.72 -2.92
C HIS A 111 8.19 16.36 -3.49
N ARG A 112 9.16 16.35 -4.43
CA ARG A 112 9.63 15.12 -5.11
C ARG A 112 10.18 14.08 -4.14
N LEU A 113 10.98 14.50 -3.16
CA LEU A 113 11.55 13.59 -2.17
C LEU A 113 10.47 12.99 -1.25
N PRO A 114 9.57 13.78 -0.62
CA PRO A 114 8.43 13.23 0.10
C PRO A 114 7.58 12.28 -0.74
N PHE A 115 7.40 12.57 -2.03
CA PHE A 115 6.61 11.72 -2.93
C PHE A 115 7.31 10.39 -3.17
N LEU A 116 8.60 10.42 -3.51
CA LEU A 116 9.42 9.22 -3.66
C LEU A 116 9.39 8.35 -2.40
N LEU A 117 9.58 8.97 -1.23
CA LEU A 117 9.57 8.25 0.04
C LEU A 117 8.19 7.65 0.35
N ALA A 118 7.10 8.36 0.03
CA ALA A 118 5.74 7.84 0.16
C ALA A 118 5.53 6.61 -0.74
N VAL A 119 5.94 6.69 -2.01
CA VAL A 119 5.87 5.56 -2.96
C VAL A 119 6.66 4.36 -2.44
N LEU A 120 7.90 4.59 -2.00
CA LEU A 120 8.78 3.54 -1.48
C LEU A 120 8.20 2.87 -0.23
N LEU A 121 7.71 3.65 0.73
CA LEU A 121 7.13 3.12 1.96
C LEU A 121 5.90 2.24 1.68
N GLY A 122 4.98 2.73 0.84
CA GLY A 122 3.79 1.97 0.44
C GLY A 122 4.16 0.69 -0.30
N GLY A 123 5.10 0.77 -1.25
CA GLY A 123 5.58 -0.38 -2.02
C GLY A 123 6.29 -1.43 -1.16
N LEU A 124 7.16 -1.02 -0.24
CA LEU A 124 7.85 -1.91 0.70
C LEU A 124 6.87 -2.61 1.63
N ALA A 125 5.93 -1.88 2.23
CA ALA A 125 4.94 -2.45 3.14
C ALA A 125 4.04 -3.47 2.43
N CYS A 126 3.59 -3.15 1.22
CA CYS A 126 2.80 -4.05 0.39
C CYS A 126 3.58 -5.33 0.04
N ALA A 127 4.80 -5.18 -0.46
CA ALA A 127 5.66 -6.31 -0.80
C ALA A 127 5.97 -7.18 0.41
N LEU A 128 6.26 -6.59 1.57
CA LEU A 128 6.57 -7.32 2.79
C LEU A 128 5.37 -8.15 3.28
N ILE A 129 4.17 -7.56 3.33
CA ILE A 129 2.96 -8.28 3.78
C ILE A 129 2.62 -9.44 2.84
N VAL A 130 2.65 -9.18 1.52
CA VAL A 130 2.35 -10.21 0.52
C VAL A 130 3.42 -11.31 0.55
N GLY A 131 4.70 -10.94 0.58
CA GLY A 131 5.81 -11.88 0.63
C GLY A 131 5.82 -12.73 1.89
N PHE A 132 5.55 -12.12 3.05
CA PHE A 132 5.40 -12.86 4.29
C PHE A 132 4.31 -13.93 4.20
N GLY A 133 3.13 -13.56 3.68
CA GLY A 133 2.02 -14.50 3.55
C GLY A 133 2.35 -15.65 2.60
N VAL A 134 2.87 -15.33 1.42
CA VAL A 134 3.25 -16.33 0.41
C VAL A 134 4.32 -17.29 0.93
N GLU A 135 5.32 -16.77 1.65
CA GLU A 135 6.36 -17.57 2.29
C GLU A 135 5.83 -18.41 3.45
N ALA A 136 4.95 -17.86 4.30
CA ALA A 136 4.38 -18.57 5.46
C ALA A 136 3.62 -19.82 5.05
N PHE A 137 2.96 -19.79 3.89
CA PHE A 137 2.27 -20.92 3.29
C PHE A 137 3.14 -21.71 2.29
N LYS A 138 4.44 -21.40 2.19
CA LYS A 138 5.44 -22.05 1.31
C LYS A 138 5.01 -22.12 -0.16
N LEU A 139 4.34 -21.07 -0.63
CA LEU A 139 3.74 -21.05 -1.96
C LEU A 139 4.74 -20.65 -3.05
N LEU A 140 5.60 -19.68 -2.77
CA LEU A 140 6.70 -19.23 -3.63
C LEU A 140 7.87 -18.74 -2.77
N PRO A 141 9.10 -18.72 -3.32
CA PRO A 141 10.23 -18.11 -2.65
C PRO A 141 9.96 -16.62 -2.37
N PHE A 142 10.18 -16.19 -1.13
CA PHE A 142 10.03 -14.80 -0.71
C PHE A 142 10.69 -13.79 -1.66
N SER A 143 11.95 -14.03 -2.06
CA SER A 143 12.71 -13.11 -2.93
C SER A 143 12.02 -12.83 -4.26
N LEU A 144 11.41 -13.85 -4.86
CA LEU A 144 10.72 -13.74 -6.15
C LEU A 144 9.46 -12.87 -6.02
N ILE A 145 8.61 -13.17 -5.03
CA ILE A 145 7.34 -12.47 -4.88
C ILE A 145 7.54 -11.03 -4.40
N VAL A 146 8.44 -10.78 -3.45
CA VAL A 146 8.66 -9.41 -2.94
C VAL A 146 9.29 -8.51 -4.00
N ALA A 147 10.21 -9.03 -4.82
CA ALA A 147 10.78 -8.25 -5.92
C ALA A 147 9.70 -7.89 -6.95
N ALA A 148 8.88 -8.86 -7.37
CA ALA A 148 7.82 -8.62 -8.34
C ALA A 148 6.76 -7.63 -7.82
N VAL A 149 6.31 -7.79 -6.57
CA VAL A 149 5.32 -6.88 -5.96
C VAL A 149 5.91 -5.49 -5.75
N PHE A 150 7.14 -5.39 -5.25
CA PHE A 150 7.80 -4.10 -5.02
C PHE A 150 8.00 -3.33 -6.32
N ILE A 151 8.53 -3.97 -7.37
CA ILE A 151 8.75 -3.34 -8.68
C ILE A 151 7.41 -2.88 -9.26
N ASN A 152 6.38 -3.73 -9.28
CA ASN A 152 5.05 -3.36 -9.78
C ASN A 152 4.47 -2.15 -9.01
N ASN A 153 4.61 -2.09 -7.69
CA ASN A 153 4.10 -0.96 -6.92
C ASN A 153 4.89 0.32 -7.19
N VAL A 154 6.22 0.27 -7.05
CA VAL A 154 7.07 1.46 -7.10
C VAL A 154 7.22 1.99 -8.52
N LEU A 155 7.51 1.12 -9.50
CA LEU A 155 7.74 1.56 -10.88
C LEU A 155 6.48 2.21 -11.46
N ILE A 156 5.34 1.53 -11.33
CA ILE A 156 4.07 2.03 -11.86
C ILE A 156 3.65 3.33 -11.16
N ALA A 157 3.80 3.40 -9.84
CA ALA A 157 3.50 4.61 -9.07
C ALA A 157 4.40 5.80 -9.45
N LEU A 158 5.70 5.59 -9.65
CA LEU A 158 6.62 6.66 -10.04
C LEU A 158 6.35 7.16 -11.48
N LEU A 159 6.01 6.24 -12.39
CA LEU A 159 5.74 6.59 -13.79
C LEU A 159 4.38 7.26 -13.97
N LEU A 160 3.31 6.68 -13.43
CA LEU A 160 1.94 7.12 -13.67
C LEU A 160 1.40 8.05 -12.58
N GLY A 161 1.92 7.96 -11.35
CA GLY A 161 1.42 8.72 -10.20
C GLY A 161 1.48 10.24 -10.39
N PRO A 162 2.63 10.82 -10.78
CA PRO A 162 2.73 12.26 -11.03
C PRO A 162 1.78 12.75 -12.13
N PHE A 163 1.61 11.95 -13.18
CA PHE A 163 0.70 12.27 -14.28
C PHE A 163 -0.76 12.28 -13.82
N LEU A 164 -1.20 11.23 -13.12
CA LEU A 164 -2.57 11.14 -12.61
C LEU A 164 -2.85 12.20 -11.54
N LEU A 165 -1.92 12.48 -10.63
CA LEU A 165 -2.10 13.55 -9.64
C LEU A 165 -2.19 14.92 -10.30
N LYS A 166 -1.39 15.22 -11.32
CA LYS A 166 -1.49 16.47 -12.09
C LYS A 166 -2.88 16.61 -12.74
N LEU A 167 -3.47 15.51 -13.20
CA LEU A 167 -4.80 15.50 -13.81
C LEU A 167 -5.93 15.59 -12.76
N LEU A 168 -5.84 14.81 -11.69
CA LEU A 168 -6.94 14.59 -10.75
C LEU A 168 -6.94 15.58 -9.59
N ALA A 169 -5.79 15.98 -9.06
CA ALA A 169 -5.72 16.88 -7.89
C ALA A 169 -6.45 18.22 -8.12
N PRO A 170 -6.33 18.90 -9.29
CA PRO A 170 -7.10 20.12 -9.55
C PRO A 170 -8.62 19.88 -9.66
N ARG A 171 -9.07 18.65 -9.97
CA ARG A 171 -10.49 18.31 -10.06
C ARG A 171 -11.05 18.02 -8.67
N VAL A 172 -10.35 17.19 -7.90
CA VAL A 172 -10.68 16.87 -6.51
C VAL A 172 -10.73 18.15 -5.66
N SER A 173 -9.75 19.04 -5.82
CA SER A 173 -9.71 20.34 -5.13
C SER A 173 -10.83 21.30 -5.51
N ARG A 174 -11.44 21.19 -6.69
CA ARG A 174 -12.54 22.08 -7.10
C ARG A 174 -13.89 21.63 -6.57
N TRP A 175 -13.97 20.38 -6.11
CA TRP A 175 -15.20 19.76 -5.63
C TRP A 175 -15.12 19.46 -4.13
N ASP A 176 -14.09 19.97 -3.45
CA ASP A 176 -13.82 19.77 -2.03
C ASP A 176 -13.87 18.27 -1.63
N LEU A 177 -13.26 17.43 -2.48
CA LEU A 177 -13.28 15.97 -2.35
C LEU A 177 -12.03 15.40 -1.67
N TYR A 178 -11.13 16.24 -1.12
CA TYR A 178 -10.04 15.69 -0.33
C TYR A 178 -10.59 15.08 0.95
N TRP A 179 -10.00 13.97 1.40
CA TRP A 179 -10.50 13.29 2.60
C TRP A 179 -10.46 14.16 3.86
N GLN A 180 -9.55 15.14 3.93
CA GLN A 180 -9.48 16.12 5.01
C GLN A 180 -10.61 17.17 4.96
N GLU A 181 -11.23 17.38 3.81
CA GLU A 181 -12.37 18.29 3.64
C GLU A 181 -13.69 17.59 3.93
N LEU A 182 -13.73 16.27 3.75
CA LEU A 182 -14.94 15.45 3.91
C LEU A 182 -15.20 14.95 5.33
N MET A 183 -14.19 14.95 6.20
CA MET A 183 -14.29 14.42 7.56
C MET A 183 -14.16 15.55 8.59
N ASP A 184 -14.84 15.41 9.72
CA ASP A 184 -14.76 16.40 10.80
C ASP A 184 -13.37 16.43 11.44
N ALA A 185 -12.95 17.60 11.91
CA ALA A 185 -11.62 17.80 12.50
C ALA A 185 -11.33 16.86 13.69
N GLU A 186 -12.36 16.46 14.43
CA GLU A 186 -12.28 15.51 15.53
C GLU A 186 -11.84 14.11 15.10
N ASP A 187 -12.07 13.76 13.84
CA ASP A 187 -11.77 12.45 13.27
C ASP A 187 -10.47 12.46 12.45
N LEU A 188 -9.95 13.64 12.15
CA LEU A 188 -8.64 13.86 11.50
C LEU A 188 -7.46 13.89 12.49
N VAL A 189 -7.70 13.55 13.77
CA VAL A 189 -6.69 13.60 14.82
C VAL A 189 -5.56 12.61 14.51
N PRO A 190 -4.29 13.07 14.47
CA PRO A 190 -3.14 12.19 14.32
C PRO A 190 -3.09 11.11 15.41
N GLY A 191 -2.43 10.01 15.13
CA GLY A 191 -2.14 8.99 16.13
C GLY A 191 -1.32 9.55 17.30
N PRO A 192 -1.17 8.77 18.39
CA PRO A 192 -0.57 9.24 19.63
C PRO A 192 0.91 9.63 19.50
N ALA A 193 1.63 9.10 18.50
CA ALA A 193 3.05 9.38 18.32
C ALA A 193 3.45 9.26 16.83
N PRO A 194 3.03 10.20 15.96
CA PRO A 194 3.11 10.03 14.50
C PRO A 194 4.55 9.97 13.99
N ARG A 195 5.50 10.65 14.64
CA ARG A 195 6.93 10.56 14.29
C ARG A 195 7.50 9.18 14.59
N LEU A 196 7.22 8.65 15.79
CA LEU A 196 7.61 7.30 16.16
C LEU A 196 6.93 6.28 15.25
N GLY A 197 5.64 6.47 14.96
CA GLY A 197 4.88 5.63 14.04
C GLY A 197 5.52 5.53 12.66
N LEU A 198 5.95 6.67 12.09
CA LEU A 198 6.64 6.69 10.81
C LEU A 198 8.01 5.99 10.86
N ILE A 199 8.78 6.18 11.94
CA ILE A 199 10.07 5.49 12.13
C ILE A 199 9.85 3.97 12.20
N LEU A 200 8.88 3.51 13.00
CA LEU A 200 8.57 2.09 13.13
C LEU A 200 8.05 1.49 11.83
N ALA A 201 7.24 2.23 11.07
CA ALA A 201 6.76 1.80 9.76
C ALA A 201 7.93 1.60 8.77
N TRP A 202 8.89 2.52 8.74
CA TRP A 202 10.11 2.38 7.92
C TRP A 202 10.99 1.22 8.39
N LEU A 203 11.25 1.11 9.68
CA LEU A 203 12.06 0.02 10.24
C LEU A 203 11.42 -1.34 9.97
N GLY A 204 10.10 -1.45 10.14
CA GLY A 204 9.35 -2.66 9.83
C GLY A 204 9.38 -3.00 8.33
N ALA A 205 8.94 -2.06 7.47
CA ALA A 205 8.84 -2.29 6.04
C ALA A 205 10.21 -2.50 5.37
N ALA A 206 11.14 -1.55 5.53
CA ALA A 206 12.45 -1.62 4.89
C ALA A 206 13.35 -2.68 5.53
N GLY A 207 13.34 -2.79 6.86
CA GLY A 207 14.13 -3.78 7.58
C GLY A 207 13.69 -5.21 7.26
N GLY A 208 12.37 -5.48 7.29
CA GLY A 208 11.83 -6.79 6.96
C GLY A 208 12.08 -7.17 5.50
N PHE A 209 11.92 -6.22 4.58
CA PHE A 209 12.20 -6.44 3.16
C PHE A 209 13.69 -6.74 2.92
N ALA A 210 14.60 -5.92 3.46
CA ALA A 210 16.03 -6.07 3.26
C ALA A 210 16.58 -7.34 3.91
N LEU A 211 16.22 -7.62 5.17
CA LEU A 211 16.65 -8.84 5.86
C LEU A 211 16.09 -10.09 5.18
N GLY A 212 14.83 -10.07 4.78
CA GLY A 212 14.21 -11.19 4.08
C GLY A 212 14.90 -11.49 2.74
N LEU A 213 15.25 -10.46 1.97
CA LEU A 213 16.06 -10.64 0.75
C LEU A 213 17.46 -11.15 1.05
N ALA A 214 18.15 -10.60 2.06
CA ALA A 214 19.50 -11.00 2.40
C ALA A 214 19.58 -12.49 2.80
N LEU A 215 18.59 -12.98 3.57
CA LEU A 215 18.51 -14.39 3.96
C LEU A 215 18.14 -15.31 2.77
N THR A 216 17.15 -14.91 1.97
CA THR A 216 16.67 -15.74 0.84
C THR A 216 17.63 -15.81 -0.33
N LEU A 217 18.46 -14.79 -0.52
CA LEU A 217 19.53 -14.77 -1.54
C LEU A 217 20.85 -15.35 -1.02
N GLY A 218 20.92 -15.76 0.25
CA GLY A 218 22.12 -16.38 0.84
C GLY A 218 23.25 -15.42 1.20
N PHE A 219 22.99 -14.10 1.24
CA PHE A 219 23.96 -13.11 1.73
C PHE A 219 24.17 -13.17 3.25
N LEU A 220 23.14 -13.62 3.97
CA LEU A 220 23.20 -13.90 5.40
C LEU A 220 22.80 -15.35 5.65
N TYR A 221 23.57 -16.03 6.48
CA TYR A 221 23.30 -17.40 6.90
C TYR A 221 23.88 -17.63 8.29
N TRP A 222 23.15 -18.32 9.16
CA TRP A 222 23.69 -18.81 10.42
C TRP A 222 23.09 -20.18 10.79
N PRO A 223 23.87 -21.07 11.43
CA PRO A 223 23.39 -22.39 11.84
C PRO A 223 22.17 -22.30 12.77
N GLY A 224 21.16 -23.14 12.53
CA GLY A 224 19.94 -23.17 13.34
C GLY A 224 18.97 -21.99 13.09
N GLN A 225 19.10 -21.30 11.95
CA GLN A 225 18.22 -20.20 11.59
C GLN A 225 16.72 -20.61 11.65
N PRO A 226 15.86 -19.84 12.34
CA PRO A 226 14.42 -20.05 12.30
C PRO A 226 13.88 -19.92 10.87
N SER A 227 12.69 -20.46 10.61
CA SER A 227 12.00 -20.26 9.33
C SER A 227 11.81 -18.77 9.04
N LEU A 228 11.92 -18.36 7.78
CA LEU A 228 11.87 -16.95 7.39
C LEU A 228 10.66 -16.16 7.95
N PRO A 229 9.42 -16.70 7.97
CA PRO A 229 8.29 -16.00 8.58
C PRO A 229 8.51 -15.63 10.05
N ILE A 230 9.14 -16.52 10.83
CA ILE A 230 9.47 -16.25 12.24
C ILE A 230 10.45 -15.08 12.35
N VAL A 231 11.47 -15.07 11.48
CA VAL A 231 12.46 -13.97 11.44
C VAL A 231 11.83 -12.65 11.02
N LEU A 232 10.84 -12.66 10.13
CA LEU A 232 10.15 -11.45 9.65
C LEU A 232 9.06 -10.95 10.60
N THR A 233 8.57 -11.79 11.52
CA THR A 233 7.46 -11.45 12.43
C THR A 233 7.72 -10.17 13.26
N PRO A 234 8.91 -9.96 13.87
CA PRO A 234 9.20 -8.70 14.57
C PRO A 234 9.06 -7.47 13.67
N PHE A 235 9.48 -7.54 12.41
CA PHE A 235 9.36 -6.43 11.46
C PHE A 235 7.91 -6.13 11.10
N LEU A 236 7.08 -7.16 10.98
CA LEU A 236 5.63 -6.97 10.82
C LEU A 236 5.00 -6.32 12.04
N ILE A 237 5.39 -6.72 13.24
CA ILE A 237 4.92 -6.09 14.48
C ILE A 237 5.31 -4.61 14.50
N LEU A 238 6.55 -4.28 14.16
CA LEU A 238 7.00 -2.88 14.07
C LEU A 238 6.20 -2.10 13.01
N LEU A 239 5.94 -2.69 11.84
CA LEU A 239 5.15 -2.07 10.78
C LEU A 239 3.72 -1.77 11.25
N LEU A 240 3.04 -2.76 11.86
CA LEU A 240 1.66 -2.62 12.34
C LEU A 240 1.56 -1.66 13.53
N LEU A 241 2.51 -1.72 14.46
CA LEU A 241 2.61 -0.76 15.56
C LEU A 241 2.86 0.66 15.02
N GLY A 242 3.72 0.78 14.00
CA GLY A 242 3.95 2.03 13.29
C GLY A 242 2.66 2.59 12.69
N CYS A 243 1.89 1.75 12.02
CA CYS A 243 0.58 2.12 11.46
C CYS A 243 -0.41 2.58 12.54
N PHE A 244 -0.42 1.94 13.70
CA PHE A 244 -1.29 2.32 14.82
C PHE A 244 -0.95 3.67 15.43
N LEU A 245 0.35 3.99 15.54
CA LEU A 245 0.84 5.24 16.12
C LEU A 245 0.70 6.46 15.18
N LEU A 246 0.42 6.22 13.89
CA LEU A 246 0.17 7.23 12.86
C LEU A 246 -1.27 7.78 12.89
#